data_AF-A0A420G231-F1
#
_entry.id   AF-A0A420G231-F1
#
_cell.length_a   1.000
_cell.length_b   1.000
_cell.length_c   1.000
_cell.angle_alpha   90.00
_cell.angle_beta   90.00
_cell.angle_gamma   90.00
#
_symmetry.space_group_name_H-M   'P 1'
#
loop_
_entity.id
_entity.type
_entity.pdbx_description
1 polymer ?
#
loop_
_entity_poly.entity_id
_entity_poly.type
_entity_poly.pdbx_seq_one_letter_code
_entity_poly.pdbx_strand_id
1 'polypeptide(L)'
;MGIPKNIFQTFKDNKIPWLTKLYIRSFLKKNKDYSYEFYDDQRVSDFFAEHFDERINKAYHRLQIGAAKADFFRYAVLYIYGGIYIDLDSDLLVSIDKYLNKDDVAVITHENNRSLYAQWALIFDKGHPFLKRTMELIVDNIEQNRFPHDVHAMTGPTVYTLAINEVLKENPSVAYRCIEDDYKGLLKFKYKLGKLMIYKDKSNHWKKLQLRIPVVKPDTDF
;
A
#
# COMPACT_ATOMS: atom_id res chain seq x y z
N MET A 1 -6.48 -18.06 -12.19
CA MET A 1 -5.08 -17.68 -11.89
C MET A 1 -5.08 -17.14 -10.48
N GLY A 2 -4.11 -17.54 -9.66
CA GLY A 2 -4.08 -17.18 -8.24
C GLY A 2 -3.08 -16.05 -7.98
N ILE A 3 -3.19 -15.45 -6.80
CA ILE A 3 -2.27 -14.43 -6.27
C ILE A 3 -0.79 -14.83 -6.47
N PRO A 4 0.05 -14.01 -7.14
CA PRO A 4 1.48 -14.25 -7.25
C PRO A 4 2.20 -14.35 -5.90
N LYS A 5 3.21 -15.21 -5.80
CA LYS A 5 3.96 -15.44 -4.56
C LYS A 5 5.06 -14.41 -4.33
N ASN A 6 4.69 -13.13 -4.29
CA ASN A 6 5.59 -12.01 -4.04
C ASN A 6 5.15 -11.25 -2.79
N ILE A 7 6.09 -10.88 -1.92
CA ILE A 7 5.86 -10.03 -0.74
C ILE A 7 6.68 -8.75 -0.90
N PHE A 8 5.99 -7.61 -0.88
CA PHE A 8 6.57 -6.28 -1.01
C PHE A 8 6.46 -5.50 0.29
N GLN A 9 7.55 -4.80 0.64
CA GLN A 9 7.55 -3.77 1.68
C GLN A 9 8.36 -2.56 1.22
N THR A 10 8.07 -1.39 1.77
CA THR A 10 8.84 -0.18 1.50
C THR A 10 9.19 0.58 2.77
N PHE A 11 10.29 1.31 2.71
CA PHE A 11 10.67 2.32 3.69
C PHE A 11 11.52 3.38 3.02
N LYS A 12 11.77 4.50 3.70
CA LYS A 12 12.64 5.57 3.17
C LYS A 12 14.04 5.11 2.78
N ASP A 13 14.61 4.15 3.52
CA ASP A 13 15.98 3.68 3.35
C ASP A 13 16.15 2.23 3.85
N ASN A 14 17.32 1.65 3.60
CA ASN A 14 17.67 0.30 4.05
C ASN A 14 18.05 0.21 5.55
N LYS A 15 17.97 1.31 6.31
CA LYS A 15 18.33 1.37 7.75
C LYS A 15 17.14 0.99 8.62
N ILE A 16 16.55 -0.17 8.35
CA ILE A 16 15.44 -0.70 9.15
C ILE A 16 15.93 -1.28 10.50
N PRO A 17 15.18 -1.09 11.60
CA PRO A 17 15.55 -1.62 12.92
C PRO A 17 15.77 -3.14 12.91
N TRP A 18 16.73 -3.63 13.69
CA TRP A 18 17.00 -5.07 13.81
C TRP A 18 15.76 -5.88 14.21
N LEU A 19 14.92 -5.33 15.10
CA LEU A 19 13.66 -5.96 15.48
C LEU A 19 12.75 -6.17 14.26
N THR A 20 12.63 -5.19 13.37
CA THR A 20 11.90 -5.30 12.10
C THR A 20 12.46 -6.45 11.25
N LYS A 21 13.79 -6.55 11.14
CA LYS A 21 14.45 -7.65 10.41
C LYS A 21 14.12 -9.02 11.00
N LEU A 22 13.95 -9.13 12.32
CA LEU A 22 13.52 -10.38 12.96
C LEU A 22 12.08 -10.76 12.59
N TYR A 23 11.15 -9.79 12.57
CA TYR A 23 9.77 -10.03 12.14
C TYR A 23 9.73 -10.48 10.67
N ILE A 24 10.48 -9.81 9.80
CA ILE A 24 10.63 -10.20 8.39
C ILE A 24 11.14 -11.64 8.27
N ARG A 25 12.24 -11.97 8.95
CA ARG A 25 12.78 -13.34 8.96
C ARG A 25 11.77 -14.37 9.49
N SER A 26 11.01 -14.01 10.51
CA SER A 26 10.01 -14.89 11.13
C SER A 26 8.91 -15.26 10.15
N PHE A 27 8.34 -14.28 9.43
CA PHE A 27 7.27 -14.60 8.50
C PHE A 27 7.77 -15.22 7.19
N LEU A 28 8.97 -14.87 6.71
CA LEU A 28 9.56 -15.53 5.53
C LEU A 28 9.85 -17.00 5.81
N LYS A 29 10.22 -17.37 7.04
CA LYS A 29 10.37 -18.77 7.44
C LYS A 29 9.07 -19.57 7.33
N LYS A 30 7.91 -18.92 7.48
CA LYS A 30 6.57 -19.53 7.33
C LYS A 30 6.07 -19.52 5.89
N ASN A 31 6.68 -18.69 5.02
CA ASN A 31 6.26 -18.42 3.65
C ASN A 31 7.47 -18.59 2.70
N LYS A 32 8.15 -19.74 2.77
CA LYS A 32 9.44 -19.96 2.09
C LYS A 32 9.38 -19.91 0.56
N ASP A 33 8.20 -20.18 0.00
CA ASP A 33 7.97 -20.18 -1.44
C ASP A 33 7.66 -18.78 -1.99
N TYR A 34 7.62 -17.76 -1.12
CA TYR A 34 7.38 -16.37 -1.52
C TYR A 34 8.70 -15.65 -1.74
N SER A 35 8.79 -14.93 -2.86
CA SER A 35 9.84 -13.93 -3.05
C SER A 35 9.60 -12.75 -2.10
N TYR A 36 10.67 -12.11 -1.67
CA TYR A 36 10.61 -10.93 -0.82
C TYR A 36 11.38 -9.79 -1.45
N GLU A 37 10.70 -8.66 -1.63
CA GLU A 37 11.25 -7.48 -2.28
C GLU A 37 11.06 -6.27 -1.38
N PHE A 38 12.19 -5.67 -0.98
CA PHE A 38 12.21 -4.44 -0.22
C PHE A 38 12.57 -3.26 -1.14
N TYR A 39 11.78 -2.19 -1.06
CA TYR A 39 11.97 -0.98 -1.85
C TYR A 39 12.29 0.20 -0.95
N ASP A 40 13.47 0.79 -1.13
CA ASP A 40 13.77 2.13 -0.60
C ASP A 40 13.25 3.23 -1.53
N ASP A 41 13.33 4.49 -1.11
CA ASP A 41 12.80 5.63 -1.88
C ASP A 41 13.38 5.70 -3.31
N GLN A 42 14.67 5.36 -3.48
CA GLN A 42 15.32 5.36 -4.79
C GLN A 42 14.76 4.25 -5.67
N ARG A 43 14.68 3.02 -5.14
CA ARG A 43 14.13 1.88 -5.89
C ARG A 43 12.66 2.09 -6.26
N VAL A 44 11.88 2.76 -5.40
CA VAL A 44 10.50 3.15 -5.75
C VAL A 44 10.50 4.16 -6.90
N SER A 45 11.35 5.19 -6.85
CA SER A 45 11.47 6.18 -7.93
C SER A 45 11.82 5.52 -9.27
N ASP A 46 12.81 4.63 -9.28
CA ASP A 46 13.23 3.88 -10.47
C ASP A 46 12.09 2.99 -11.00
N PHE A 47 11.36 2.32 -10.11
CA PHE A 47 10.19 1.51 -10.46
C PHE A 47 9.11 2.33 -11.17
N PHE A 48 8.81 3.54 -10.70
CA PHE A 48 7.83 4.40 -11.38
C PHE A 48 8.30 4.85 -12.76
N ALA A 49 9.59 5.16 -12.92
CA ALA A 49 10.18 5.54 -14.21
C ALA A 49 10.22 4.37 -15.21
N GLU A 50 10.40 3.14 -14.73
CA GLU A 50 10.46 1.94 -15.57
C GLU A 50 9.09 1.45 -16.04
N HIS A 51 8.08 1.46 -15.17
CA HIS A 51 6.82 0.75 -15.43
C HIS A 51 5.63 1.62 -15.82
N PHE A 52 5.72 2.94 -15.64
CA PHE A 52 4.58 3.83 -15.88
C PHE A 52 4.92 4.97 -16.83
N ASP A 53 3.88 5.49 -17.48
CA ASP A 53 4.00 6.65 -18.35
C ASP A 53 4.42 7.92 -17.60
N GLU A 54 4.74 8.95 -18.36
CA GLU A 54 5.16 10.24 -17.82
C GLU A 54 4.11 10.87 -16.89
N ARG A 55 2.81 10.64 -17.12
CA ARG A 55 1.72 11.22 -16.34
C ARG A 55 1.73 10.65 -14.91
N ILE A 56 1.71 9.33 -14.78
CA ILE A 56 1.75 8.64 -13.49
C ILE A 56 3.08 8.90 -12.78
N ASN A 57 4.19 8.83 -13.53
CA ASN A 57 5.52 9.06 -12.98
C ASN A 57 5.66 10.48 -12.40
N LYS A 58 5.20 11.51 -13.13
CA LYS A 58 5.17 12.90 -12.63
C LYS A 58 4.29 13.05 -11.40
N ALA A 59 3.10 12.44 -11.40
CA ALA A 59 2.19 12.50 -10.25
C ALA A 59 2.85 11.94 -8.97
N TYR A 60 3.52 10.79 -9.06
CA TYR A 60 4.27 10.23 -7.94
C TYR A 60 5.37 11.20 -7.42
N HIS A 61 6.15 11.78 -8.33
CA HIS A 61 7.26 12.67 -7.98
C HIS A 61 6.81 14.03 -7.39
N ARG A 62 5.55 14.43 -7.57
CA ARG A 62 4.96 15.60 -6.91
C ARG A 62 4.63 15.37 -5.44
N LEU A 63 4.53 14.13 -4.98
CA LEU A 63 4.20 13.84 -3.58
C LEU A 63 5.35 14.24 -2.65
N GLN A 64 5.03 14.96 -1.58
CA GLN A 64 6.00 15.44 -0.59
C GLN A 64 6.06 14.56 0.66
N ILE A 65 4.93 13.95 1.03
CA ILE A 65 4.78 13.21 2.28
C ILE A 65 5.05 11.73 2.03
N GLY A 66 6.01 11.15 2.76
CA GLY A 66 6.42 9.75 2.57
C GLY A 66 5.28 8.73 2.75
N ALA A 67 4.32 8.99 3.63
CA ALA A 67 3.12 8.15 3.76
C ALA A 67 2.30 8.14 2.45
N ALA A 68 2.11 9.30 1.82
CA ALA A 68 1.39 9.39 0.55
C ALA A 68 2.14 8.68 -0.59
N LYS A 69 3.48 8.77 -0.60
CA LYS A 69 4.31 8.00 -1.54
C LYS A 69 4.15 6.49 -1.36
N ALA A 70 4.20 6.01 -0.12
CA ALA A 70 4.04 4.60 0.20
C ALA A 70 2.63 4.09 -0.14
N ASP A 71 1.59 4.93 0.04
CA ASP A 71 0.23 4.63 -0.40
C ASP A 71 0.17 4.45 -1.92
N PHE A 72 0.74 5.35 -2.71
CA PHE A 72 0.72 5.19 -4.17
C PHE A 72 1.53 3.95 -4.60
N PHE A 73 2.71 3.75 -4.02
CA PHE A 73 3.58 2.63 -4.36
C PHE A 73 2.93 1.27 -4.13
N ARG A 74 2.22 1.04 -3.01
CA ARG A 74 1.62 -0.28 -2.74
C ARG A 74 0.56 -0.68 -3.77
N TYR A 75 -0.16 0.28 -4.33
CA TYR A 75 -1.09 0.01 -5.43
C TYR A 75 -0.35 -0.28 -6.72
N ALA A 76 0.65 0.55 -7.03
CA ALA A 76 1.43 0.44 -8.26
C ALA A 76 2.21 -0.88 -8.36
N VAL A 77 2.91 -1.28 -7.30
CA VAL A 77 3.71 -2.52 -7.28
C VAL A 77 2.83 -3.76 -7.43
N LEU A 78 1.66 -3.79 -6.78
CA LEU A 78 0.72 -4.90 -6.90
C LEU A 78 -0.03 -4.89 -8.24
N TYR A 79 -0.25 -3.72 -8.84
CA TYR A 79 -0.84 -3.65 -10.17
C TYR A 79 0.08 -4.29 -11.21
N ILE A 80 1.39 -4.04 -11.12
CA ILE A 80 2.39 -4.60 -12.04
C ILE A 80 2.68 -6.07 -11.75
N TYR A 81 3.00 -6.41 -10.50
CA TYR A 81 3.54 -7.72 -10.15
C TYR A 81 2.54 -8.68 -9.50
N GLY A 82 1.41 -8.16 -8.99
CA GLY A 82 0.53 -8.89 -8.08
C GLY A 82 1.26 -9.36 -6.81
N GLY A 83 0.58 -10.13 -6.00
CA GLY A 83 1.07 -10.66 -4.74
C GLY A 83 0.58 -9.87 -3.54
N ILE A 84 1.48 -9.61 -2.61
CA ILE A 84 1.15 -9.15 -1.27
C ILE A 84 2.00 -7.94 -0.93
N TYR A 85 1.36 -6.86 -0.53
CA TYR A 85 2.03 -5.74 0.12
C TYR A 85 1.68 -5.75 1.61
N ILE A 86 2.65 -5.45 2.46
CA ILE A 86 2.43 -5.31 3.90
C ILE A 86 3.30 -4.20 4.49
N ASP A 87 2.70 -3.32 5.29
CA ASP A 87 3.43 -2.24 5.97
C ASP A 87 4.62 -2.79 6.78
N LEU A 88 5.71 -2.01 6.82
CA LEU A 88 6.95 -2.42 7.46
C LEU A 88 6.79 -2.75 8.96
N ASP A 89 5.84 -2.08 9.64
CA ASP A 89 5.56 -2.30 11.05
C ASP A 89 4.57 -3.44 11.33
N SER A 90 4.19 -4.21 10.31
CA SER A 90 3.21 -5.30 10.41
C SER A 90 3.85 -6.70 10.31
N ASP A 91 3.12 -7.72 10.75
CA ASP A 91 3.58 -9.11 10.80
C ASP A 91 2.59 -10.07 10.14
N LEU A 92 3.14 -11.14 9.57
CA LEU A 92 2.45 -12.25 8.93
C LEU A 92 2.47 -13.44 9.89
N LEU A 93 1.33 -13.68 10.54
CA LEU A 93 1.26 -14.62 11.67
C LEU A 93 1.36 -16.08 11.21
N VAL A 94 0.96 -16.35 9.98
CA VAL A 94 0.67 -17.67 9.43
C VAL A 94 1.26 -17.84 8.03
N SER A 95 1.18 -19.07 7.50
CA SER A 95 1.47 -19.33 6.08
C SER A 95 0.28 -18.85 5.25
N ILE A 96 0.53 -17.94 4.31
CA ILE A 96 -0.50 -17.28 3.52
C ILE A 96 -1.27 -18.29 2.65
N ASP A 97 -0.59 -19.31 2.13
CA ASP A 97 -1.20 -20.37 1.31
C ASP A 97 -2.31 -21.14 2.04
N LYS A 98 -2.34 -21.12 3.38
CA LYS A 98 -3.43 -21.72 4.16
C LYS A 98 -4.71 -20.90 4.15
N TYR A 99 -4.63 -19.63 3.73
CA TYR A 99 -5.71 -18.65 3.77
C TYR A 99 -6.15 -18.18 2.39
N LEU A 100 -5.32 -18.39 1.36
CA LEU A 100 -5.67 -18.11 -0.02
C LEU A 100 -6.33 -19.32 -0.66
N ASN A 101 -7.45 -19.07 -1.34
CA ASN A 101 -8.07 -20.02 -2.24
C ASN A 101 -7.35 -19.98 -3.59
N LYS A 102 -7.38 -21.09 -4.34
CA LYS A 102 -6.66 -21.20 -5.63
C LYS A 102 -7.16 -20.22 -6.70
N ASP A 103 -8.41 -19.79 -6.56
CA ASP A 103 -9.15 -18.90 -7.44
C ASP A 103 -9.21 -17.45 -6.92
N ASP A 104 -8.59 -17.16 -5.77
CA ASP A 104 -8.49 -15.78 -5.29
C ASP A 104 -7.67 -14.92 -6.27
N VAL A 105 -8.27 -13.80 -6.68
CA VAL A 105 -7.62 -12.74 -7.46
C VAL A 105 -7.54 -11.40 -6.70
N ALA A 106 -8.30 -11.27 -5.61
CA ALA A 106 -8.22 -10.15 -4.68
C ALA A 106 -8.77 -10.58 -3.32
N VAL A 107 -8.04 -10.29 -2.24
CA VAL A 107 -8.49 -10.51 -0.87
C VAL A 107 -8.43 -9.19 -0.10
N ILE A 108 -9.60 -8.62 0.15
CA ILE A 108 -9.76 -7.31 0.80
C ILE A 108 -10.45 -7.46 2.15
N THR A 109 -10.36 -6.42 2.97
CA THR A 109 -11.05 -6.36 4.25
C THR A 109 -11.35 -4.92 4.63
N HIS A 110 -12.36 -4.73 5.45
CA HIS A 110 -12.65 -3.45 6.06
C HIS A 110 -11.70 -3.16 7.24
N GLU A 111 -11.50 -1.88 7.54
CA GLU A 111 -11.00 -1.48 8.87
C GLU A 111 -12.04 -1.85 9.95
N ASN A 112 -11.63 -1.99 11.21
CA ASN A 112 -12.51 -2.37 12.32
C ASN A 112 -13.79 -1.51 12.47
N ASN A 113 -13.76 -0.24 12.08
CA ASN A 113 -14.94 0.66 12.12
C ASN A 113 -15.86 0.50 10.90
N ARG A 114 -15.44 -0.31 9.92
CA ARG A 114 -16.10 -0.63 8.65
C ARG A 114 -16.46 0.57 7.79
N SER A 115 -15.84 1.72 8.01
CA SER A 115 -16.05 2.89 7.15
C SER A 115 -15.16 2.87 5.90
N LEU A 116 -14.00 2.24 5.98
CA LEU A 116 -13.01 2.18 4.90
C LEU A 116 -12.49 0.75 4.72
N TYR A 117 -11.93 0.45 3.54
CA TYR A 117 -11.13 -0.75 3.33
C TYR A 117 -9.72 -0.55 3.89
N ALA A 118 -9.19 -1.59 4.54
CA ALA A 118 -7.82 -1.60 5.03
C ALA A 118 -6.84 -1.62 3.85
N GLN A 119 -5.79 -0.80 3.95
CA GLN A 119 -4.72 -0.72 2.95
C GLN A 119 -3.30 -0.89 3.51
N TRP A 120 -3.17 -1.12 4.82
CA TRP A 120 -1.88 -1.39 5.45
C TRP A 120 -1.32 -2.77 5.05
N ALA A 121 -2.17 -3.65 4.52
CA ALA A 121 -1.81 -4.82 3.76
C ALA A 121 -2.78 -4.98 2.59
N LEU A 122 -2.32 -5.55 1.49
CA LEU A 122 -3.08 -5.72 0.25
C LEU A 122 -2.69 -7.06 -0.39
N ILE A 123 -3.67 -7.76 -0.97
CA ILE A 123 -3.48 -9.07 -1.61
C ILE A 123 -4.24 -9.08 -2.94
N PHE A 124 -3.51 -9.10 -4.05
CA PHE A 124 -4.08 -8.94 -5.38
C PHE A 124 -3.35 -9.76 -6.44
N ASP A 125 -4.06 -10.24 -7.45
CA ASP A 125 -3.47 -10.61 -8.72
C ASP A 125 -3.09 -9.34 -9.50
N LYS A 126 -2.15 -9.47 -10.43
CA LYS A 126 -1.71 -8.37 -11.29
C LYS A 126 -2.87 -7.82 -12.11
N GLY A 127 -2.84 -6.52 -12.39
CA GLY A 127 -3.83 -5.89 -13.27
C GLY A 127 -5.24 -5.73 -12.67
N HIS A 128 -5.45 -6.01 -11.38
CA HIS A 128 -6.78 -6.00 -10.79
C HIS A 128 -7.48 -4.63 -10.92
N PRO A 129 -8.78 -4.57 -11.31
CA PRO A 129 -9.47 -3.30 -11.59
C PRO A 129 -9.56 -2.37 -10.38
N PHE A 130 -9.65 -2.89 -9.15
CA PHE A 130 -9.59 -2.05 -7.93
C PHE A 130 -8.29 -1.24 -7.84
N LEU A 131 -7.14 -1.87 -8.13
CA LEU A 131 -5.85 -1.19 -8.08
C LEU A 131 -5.74 -0.17 -9.21
N LYS A 132 -6.14 -0.54 -10.43
CA LYS A 132 -6.17 0.37 -11.58
C LYS A 132 -6.97 1.63 -11.27
N ARG A 133 -8.21 1.45 -10.81
CA ARG A 133 -9.11 2.58 -10.50
C ARG A 133 -8.57 3.45 -9.37
N THR A 134 -7.96 2.83 -8.35
CA THR A 134 -7.32 3.57 -7.26
C THR A 134 -6.21 4.47 -7.79
N MET A 135 -5.33 3.94 -8.64
CA MET A 135 -4.24 4.71 -9.23
C MET A 135 -4.74 5.85 -10.12
N GLU A 136 -5.76 5.63 -10.94
CA GLU A 136 -6.40 6.66 -11.76
C GLU A 136 -6.92 7.83 -10.89
N LEU A 137 -7.68 7.51 -9.83
CA LEU A 137 -8.20 8.53 -8.92
C LEU A 137 -7.08 9.26 -8.16
N ILE A 138 -6.00 8.58 -7.78
CA ILE A 138 -4.84 9.20 -7.14
C ILE A 138 -4.18 10.22 -8.09
N VAL A 139 -3.95 9.84 -9.34
CA VAL A 139 -3.37 10.75 -10.35
C VAL A 139 -4.27 11.97 -10.53
N ASP A 140 -5.58 11.76 -10.69
CA ASP A 140 -6.55 12.86 -10.82
C ASP A 140 -6.58 13.75 -9.57
N ASN A 141 -6.45 13.18 -8.36
CA ASN A 141 -6.37 13.93 -7.11
C ASN A 141 -5.12 14.82 -7.06
N ILE A 142 -3.98 14.28 -7.50
CA ILE A 142 -2.68 14.97 -7.51
C ILE A 142 -2.69 16.09 -8.54
N GLU A 143 -3.14 15.82 -9.77
CA GLU A 143 -3.20 16.80 -10.86
C GLU A 143 -4.09 17.98 -10.53
N GLN A 144 -5.24 17.71 -9.91
CA GLN A 144 -6.20 18.75 -9.51
C GLN A 144 -5.95 19.30 -8.10
N ASN A 145 -4.91 18.80 -7.41
CA ASN A 145 -4.58 19.10 -6.02
C ASN A 145 -5.83 19.11 -5.10
N ARG A 146 -6.69 18.10 -5.19
CA ARG A 146 -8.03 18.10 -4.56
C ARG A 146 -7.99 18.09 -3.03
N PHE A 147 -6.94 17.49 -2.46
CA PHE A 147 -6.83 17.20 -1.03
C PHE A 147 -5.49 17.66 -0.46
N PRO A 148 -5.16 18.97 -0.55
CA PRO A 148 -3.81 19.47 -0.28
C PRO A 148 -3.32 19.17 1.14
N HIS A 149 -4.20 18.95 2.11
CA HIS A 149 -3.84 18.69 3.51
C HIS A 149 -4.48 17.40 4.07
N ASP A 150 -4.91 16.49 3.19
CA ASP A 150 -5.53 15.22 3.57
C ASP A 150 -4.89 14.06 2.80
N VAL A 151 -3.92 13.39 3.44
CA VAL A 151 -3.24 12.21 2.88
C VAL A 151 -4.21 11.06 2.65
N HIS A 152 -5.21 10.88 3.53
CA HIS A 152 -6.15 9.76 3.41
C HIS A 152 -7.00 9.90 2.15
N ALA A 153 -7.48 11.11 1.86
CA ALA A 153 -8.24 11.42 0.65
C ALA A 153 -7.35 11.51 -0.60
N MET A 154 -6.13 12.04 -0.49
CA MET A 154 -5.22 12.16 -1.64
C MET A 154 -4.79 10.79 -2.18
N THR A 155 -4.24 9.93 -1.30
CA THR A 155 -3.60 8.66 -1.70
C THR A 155 -4.00 7.46 -0.86
N GLY A 156 -4.59 7.67 0.32
CA GLY A 156 -4.77 6.61 1.32
C GLY A 156 -6.11 5.87 1.26
N PRO A 157 -6.66 5.44 2.43
CA PRO A 157 -7.77 4.51 2.48
C PRO A 157 -9.08 5.09 1.92
N THR A 158 -9.24 6.41 1.92
CA THR A 158 -10.45 7.07 1.42
C THR A 158 -10.58 6.91 -0.10
N VAL A 159 -9.51 7.25 -0.86
CA VAL A 159 -9.53 7.10 -2.33
C VAL A 159 -9.59 5.63 -2.75
N TYR A 160 -8.93 4.74 -2.02
CA TYR A 160 -9.01 3.30 -2.25
C TYR A 160 -10.42 2.74 -2.05
N THR A 161 -11.10 3.17 -0.98
CA THR A 161 -12.47 2.76 -0.72
C THR A 161 -13.42 3.29 -1.79
N LEU A 162 -13.24 4.54 -2.22
CA LEU A 162 -13.98 5.12 -3.33
C LEU A 162 -13.79 4.29 -4.61
N ALA A 163 -12.55 3.96 -4.96
CA ALA A 163 -12.23 3.17 -6.14
C ALA A 163 -12.90 1.79 -6.14
N ILE A 164 -12.84 1.06 -5.02
CA ILE A 164 -13.49 -0.24 -4.89
C ILE A 164 -15.00 -0.11 -5.11
N ASN A 165 -15.63 0.88 -4.45
CA ASN A 165 -17.07 1.08 -4.55
C ASN A 165 -17.51 1.47 -5.97
N GLU A 166 -16.73 2.30 -6.67
CA GLU A 166 -16.99 2.66 -8.07
C GLU A 166 -16.92 1.43 -8.98
N VAL A 167 -15.85 0.62 -8.87
CA VAL A 167 -15.70 -0.59 -9.68
C VAL A 167 -16.82 -1.60 -9.39
N LEU A 168 -17.20 -1.80 -8.13
CA LEU A 168 -18.29 -2.71 -7.78
C LEU A 168 -19.66 -2.22 -8.26
N LYS A 169 -19.86 -0.90 -8.30
CA LYS A 169 -21.09 -0.30 -8.83
C LYS A 169 -21.19 -0.48 -10.35
N GLU A 170 -20.08 -0.29 -11.07
CA GLU A 170 -20.01 -0.42 -12.53
C GLU A 170 -20.01 -1.89 -12.98
N ASN A 171 -19.29 -2.74 -12.26
CA ASN A 171 -19.19 -4.16 -12.52
C ASN A 171 -19.30 -4.98 -11.22
N PRO A 172 -20.54 -5.33 -10.80
CA PRO A 172 -20.77 -6.15 -9.62
C PRO A 172 -20.19 -7.58 -9.70
N SER A 173 -19.79 -8.02 -10.91
CA SER A 173 -19.24 -9.37 -11.14
C SER A 173 -17.72 -9.47 -11.00
N VAL A 174 -17.02 -8.35 -10.71
CA VAL A 174 -15.59 -8.39 -10.43
C VAL A 174 -15.32 -9.38 -9.30
N ALA A 175 -14.42 -10.32 -9.53
CA ALA A 175 -14.08 -11.35 -8.56
C ALA A 175 -13.21 -10.77 -7.45
N TYR A 176 -13.63 -10.97 -6.20
CA TYR A 176 -12.85 -10.66 -5.00
C TYR A 176 -13.41 -11.46 -3.82
N ARG A 177 -12.63 -11.57 -2.76
CA ARG A 177 -13.07 -12.11 -1.49
C ARG A 177 -12.90 -11.06 -0.40
N CYS A 178 -13.97 -10.78 0.33
CA CYS A 178 -13.91 -9.97 1.55
C CYS A 178 -13.79 -10.90 2.76
N ILE A 179 -12.77 -10.70 3.59
CA ILE A 179 -12.53 -11.49 4.80
C ILE A 179 -12.89 -10.70 6.06
N GLU A 180 -12.66 -11.29 7.23
CA GLU A 180 -12.82 -10.61 8.52
C GLU A 180 -12.02 -9.31 8.60
N ASP A 181 -12.61 -8.33 9.28
CA ASP A 181 -12.09 -6.97 9.44
C ASP A 181 -10.62 -6.99 9.92
N ASP A 182 -9.81 -6.10 9.35
CA ASP A 182 -8.39 -5.93 9.67
C ASP A 182 -7.55 -7.22 9.63
N TYR A 183 -7.84 -8.11 8.68
CA TYR A 183 -7.10 -9.35 8.45
C TYR A 183 -7.01 -10.23 9.71
N LYS A 184 -8.04 -10.17 10.57
CA LYS A 184 -8.05 -10.84 11.89
C LYS A 184 -7.65 -12.31 11.77
N GLY A 185 -6.66 -12.71 12.58
CA GLY A 185 -6.13 -14.07 12.61
C GLY A 185 -5.14 -14.45 11.49
N LEU A 186 -4.96 -13.59 10.48
CA LEU A 186 -4.05 -13.79 9.35
C LEU A 186 -2.82 -12.86 9.47
N LEU A 187 -3.08 -11.56 9.58
CA LEU A 187 -2.05 -10.52 9.71
C LEU A 187 -2.17 -9.83 11.06
N LYS A 188 -1.09 -9.17 11.47
CA LYS A 188 -1.07 -8.31 12.64
C LYS A 188 -0.58 -6.93 12.26
N PHE A 189 -1.49 -5.96 12.32
CA PHE A 189 -1.13 -4.55 12.25
C PHE A 189 -0.32 -4.18 13.51
N LYS A 190 0.88 -3.64 13.30
CA LYS A 190 1.79 -3.15 14.36
C LYS A 190 2.25 -4.21 15.35
N TYR A 191 3.45 -4.74 15.13
CA TYR A 191 4.12 -5.56 16.13
C TYR A 191 4.63 -4.74 17.33
N LYS A 192 4.87 -5.42 18.46
CA LYS A 192 5.26 -4.79 19.73
C LYS A 192 6.56 -3.99 19.55
N LEU A 193 6.57 -2.72 19.98
CA LEU A 193 7.69 -1.76 19.83
C LEU A 193 7.98 -1.26 18.39
N GLY A 194 7.25 -1.71 17.37
CA GLY A 194 7.47 -1.24 15.97
C GLY A 194 7.37 0.28 15.85
N LYS A 195 6.31 0.87 16.44
CA LYS A 195 6.08 2.32 16.40
C LYS A 195 7.22 3.14 17.03
N LEU A 196 7.82 2.65 18.12
CA LEU A 196 8.89 3.35 18.84
C LEU A 196 10.21 3.31 18.07
N MET A 197 10.48 2.21 17.39
CA MET A 197 11.76 1.95 16.71
C MET A 197 11.80 2.53 15.29
N ILE A 198 10.67 2.52 14.59
CA ILE A 198 10.54 3.01 13.21
C ILE A 198 10.29 4.53 13.20
N TYR A 199 9.40 5.03 14.07
CA TYR A 199 9.02 6.44 14.12
C TYR A 199 9.65 7.15 15.32
N LYS A 200 10.99 7.15 15.38
CA LYS A 200 11.76 7.81 16.47
C LYS A 200 11.46 9.32 16.57
N ASP A 201 11.21 9.96 15.43
CA ASP A 201 10.84 11.38 15.38
C ASP A 201 9.34 11.55 15.09
N LYS A 202 8.58 11.90 16.13
CA LYS A 202 7.13 12.14 16.05
C LYS A 202 6.78 13.49 15.40
N SER A 203 7.74 14.38 15.15
CA SER A 203 7.48 15.66 14.50
C SER A 203 7.25 15.48 13.00
N ASN A 204 7.94 14.51 12.40
CA ASN A 204 7.85 14.11 11.00
C ASN A 204 6.76 13.05 10.72
N HIS A 205 5.87 12.79 11.67
CA HIS A 205 4.73 11.91 11.42
C HIS A 205 3.75 12.58 10.46
N TRP A 206 3.26 11.85 9.46
CA TRP A 206 2.44 12.39 8.37
C TRP A 206 1.22 13.19 8.86
N LYS A 207 0.53 12.75 9.93
CA LYS A 207 -0.60 13.49 10.55
C LYS A 207 -0.26 14.92 10.96
N LYS A 208 1.00 15.20 11.28
CA LYS A 208 1.48 16.56 11.58
C LYS A 208 2.03 17.25 10.35
N LEU A 209 2.75 16.53 9.49
CA LEU A 209 3.32 17.09 8.26
C LEU A 209 2.25 17.64 7.33
N GLN A 210 1.15 16.92 7.13
CA GLN A 210 0.06 17.36 6.26
C GLN A 210 -0.60 18.67 6.71
N LEU A 211 -0.44 19.07 7.97
CA LEU A 211 -0.94 20.35 8.49
C LEU A 211 0.03 21.51 8.24
N ARG A 212 1.28 21.22 7.84
CA ARG A 212 2.37 22.20 7.68
C ARG A 212 2.77 22.39 6.22
N ILE A 213 2.72 21.31 5.44
CA ILE A 213 3.04 21.31 4.02
C ILE A 213 1.90 20.64 3.24
N PRO A 214 1.65 21.05 1.99
CA PRO A 214 0.71 20.33 1.16
C PRO A 214 1.22 18.93 0.80
N VAL A 215 0.32 17.99 0.56
CA VAL A 215 0.65 16.61 0.14
C VAL A 215 1.40 16.61 -1.20
N VAL A 216 1.05 17.56 -2.08
CA VAL A 216 1.52 17.69 -3.47
C VAL A 216 2.31 19.00 -3.63
N LYS A 217 3.39 18.99 -4.39
CA LYS A 217 4.14 20.21 -4.76
C LYS A 217 3.32 21.10 -5.72
N PRO A 218 3.37 22.44 -5.57
CA PRO A 218 2.88 23.37 -6.57
C PRO A 218 3.53 23.10 -7.94
N ASP A 219 2.81 23.36 -9.03
CA ASP A 219 3.31 23.11 -10.40
C ASP A 219 4.49 24.02 -10.81
N THR A 220 4.81 25.04 -10.01
CA THR A 220 5.91 25.98 -10.26
C THR A 220 7.29 25.46 -9.86
N ASP A 221 7.39 24.26 -9.28
CA ASP A 221 8.62 23.73 -8.66
C ASP A 221 9.37 22.71 -9.56
N PHE A 222 9.22 22.79 -10.89
CA PHE A 222 9.86 21.92 -11.88
C PHE A 222 10.80 22.67 -12.83
#